data_AF-A0AAN8MCR8-F1
#
_entry.id   AF-A0AAN8MCR8-F1
#
_cell.length_a   1.000
_cell.length_b   1.000
_cell.length_c   1.000
_cell.angle_alpha   90.00
_cell.angle_beta   90.00
_cell.angle_gamma   90.00
#
_symmetry.space_group_name_H-M   'P 1'
#
loop_
_entity.id
_entity.type
_entity.pdbx_description
1 polymer ?
#
loop_
_entity_poly.entity_id
_entity_poly.type
_entity_poly.pdbx_seq_one_letter_code
_entity_poly.pdbx_strand_id
1 'polypeptide(L)'
;MAQMEFESWVSDTAEHGFVVVSFGAGVKYLSEDIAHKLAGALGRLPQRVVWRFSGVPPSNLGNNTKLVDWMPQNDLLGHTKTVAFLSHGGLNSIYEAMYHGVPVVGVPLFGDHYDTMTRVEAKGMGIMVHWKRMTEEELYQALNSVINNSSYRQRAQVLSSIHKDQPGHPVTRAVYWISYILRHHGAIHLRSSVYTVPTYQYFLLDVVLVVGAGLALIGYLFYRIGGLLRSRVKVQEWGGEVTHGHGDGSDDKANGHCHSNGAVANGRHKRNGAPVKNDKKMK
;
A
#
# COMPACT_ATOMS: atom_id res chain seq x y z
N MET A 1 23.39 25.40 -20.81
CA MET A 1 21.97 25.75 -21.02
C MET A 1 21.24 25.66 -19.67
N ALA A 2 20.53 24.58 -19.33
CA ALA A 2 19.69 24.53 -18.13
C ALA A 2 20.39 24.91 -16.79
N GLN A 3 21.62 24.43 -16.54
CA GLN A 3 22.37 24.76 -15.30
C GLN A 3 22.50 26.28 -15.08
N MET A 4 22.96 27.00 -16.11
CA MET A 4 23.13 28.47 -16.11
C MET A 4 21.80 29.21 -15.93
N GLU A 5 20.69 28.59 -16.33
CA GLU A 5 19.34 29.15 -16.26
C GLU A 5 18.70 29.02 -14.86
N PHE A 6 19.17 28.06 -14.06
CA PHE A 6 18.91 28.00 -12.62
C PHE A 6 19.83 28.95 -11.88
N GLU A 7 21.13 28.95 -12.19
CA GLU A 7 22.12 29.87 -11.59
C GLU A 7 21.72 31.34 -11.74
N SER A 8 21.25 31.78 -12.91
CA SER A 8 20.77 33.16 -13.10
C SER A 8 19.51 33.48 -12.29
N TRP A 9 18.59 32.52 -12.13
CA TRP A 9 17.38 32.69 -11.33
C TRP A 9 17.64 32.72 -9.81
N VAL A 10 18.65 31.97 -9.35
CA VAL A 10 18.98 31.87 -7.90
C VAL A 10 20.10 32.80 -7.45
N SER A 11 20.91 33.36 -8.35
CA SER A 11 21.98 34.31 -7.97
C SER A 11 21.44 35.68 -7.55
N ASP A 12 20.32 36.13 -8.14
CA ASP A 12 19.57 37.34 -7.78
C ASP A 12 18.73 37.18 -6.48
N THR A 13 19.18 36.35 -5.53
CA THR A 13 18.46 36.05 -4.27
C THR A 13 19.17 36.58 -3.03
N ALA A 14 19.99 37.62 -3.20
CA ALA A 14 20.97 38.06 -2.20
C ALA A 14 20.39 38.25 -0.78
N GLU A 15 19.21 38.85 -0.66
CA GLU A 15 18.59 39.18 0.64
C GLU A 15 17.75 38.05 1.26
N HIS A 16 16.97 37.31 0.44
CA HIS A 16 15.94 36.40 0.95
C HIS A 16 16.19 34.91 0.68
N GLY A 17 17.11 34.57 -0.23
CA GLY A 17 17.33 33.19 -0.70
C GLY A 17 16.18 32.66 -1.57
N PHE A 18 16.14 31.33 -1.73
CA PHE A 18 15.09 30.66 -2.52
C PHE A 18 14.57 29.36 -1.91
N VAL A 19 13.37 28.98 -2.35
CA VAL A 19 12.67 27.75 -2.00
C VAL A 19 12.70 26.78 -3.18
N VAL A 20 13.01 25.51 -2.90
CA VAL A 20 12.88 24.41 -3.87
C VAL A 20 11.54 23.72 -3.63
N VAL A 21 10.78 23.39 -4.68
CA VAL A 21 9.48 22.70 -4.57
C VAL A 21 9.46 21.47 -5.48
N SER A 22 9.21 20.29 -4.91
CA SER A 22 9.19 19.03 -5.67
C SER A 22 8.34 17.93 -5.03
N PHE A 23 7.38 17.43 -5.80
CA PHE A 23 6.53 16.30 -5.43
C PHE A 23 7.06 14.95 -5.98
N GLY A 24 8.32 14.91 -6.42
CA GLY A 24 8.95 13.70 -6.95
C GLY A 24 8.46 13.31 -8.35
N ALA A 25 9.03 12.26 -8.94
CA ALA A 25 8.63 11.77 -10.27
C ALA A 25 7.41 10.85 -10.27
N GLY A 26 7.07 10.26 -9.11
CA GLY A 26 5.87 9.43 -8.96
C GLY A 26 4.56 10.25 -8.97
N VAL A 27 4.63 11.54 -8.63
CA VAL A 27 3.47 12.46 -8.69
C VAL A 27 3.49 13.17 -10.04
N LYS A 28 2.92 12.52 -11.06
CA LYS A 28 2.90 13.06 -12.43
C LYS A 28 2.01 14.31 -12.58
N TYR A 29 0.94 14.39 -11.78
CA TYR A 29 -0.01 15.50 -11.76
C TYR A 29 -0.42 15.80 -10.32
N LEU A 30 -0.52 17.09 -9.99
CA LEU A 30 -1.25 17.58 -8.82
C LEU A 30 -2.67 17.98 -9.27
N SER A 31 -3.66 17.90 -8.37
CA SER A 31 -4.98 18.46 -8.68
C SER A 31 -4.91 19.99 -8.78
N GLU A 32 -5.79 20.58 -9.58
CA GLU A 32 -5.83 22.04 -9.77
C GLU A 32 -6.02 22.79 -8.45
N ASP A 33 -6.83 22.28 -7.53
CA ASP A 33 -7.02 22.82 -6.16
C ASP A 33 -5.71 22.86 -5.37
N ILE A 34 -4.95 21.75 -5.35
CA ILE A 34 -3.64 21.68 -4.68
C ILE A 34 -2.67 22.65 -5.36
N ALA A 35 -2.64 22.68 -6.69
CA ALA A 35 -1.73 23.53 -7.44
C ALA A 35 -2.02 25.04 -7.26
N HIS A 36 -3.29 25.46 -7.20
CA HIS A 36 -3.65 26.85 -6.90
C HIS A 36 -3.32 27.24 -5.45
N LYS A 37 -3.56 26.35 -4.47
CA LYS A 37 -3.16 26.59 -3.06
C LYS A 37 -1.64 26.71 -2.90
N LEU A 38 -0.87 25.87 -3.59
CA LEU A 38 0.58 25.96 -3.65
C LEU A 38 1.01 27.30 -4.28
N ALA A 39 0.48 27.65 -5.45
CA ALA A 39 0.82 28.87 -6.17
C ALA A 39 0.53 30.15 -5.37
N GLY A 40 -0.62 30.24 -4.70
CA GLY A 40 -0.99 31.39 -3.87
C GLY A 40 -0.07 31.54 -2.64
N ALA A 41 0.18 30.45 -1.92
CA ALA A 41 1.05 30.46 -0.75
C ALA A 41 2.51 30.79 -1.11
N LEU A 42 3.01 30.25 -2.23
CA LEU A 42 4.35 30.53 -2.76
C LEU A 42 4.46 31.97 -3.28
N GLY A 43 3.44 32.49 -3.95
CA GLY A 43 3.39 33.85 -4.47
C GLY A 43 3.43 34.95 -3.40
N ARG A 44 3.12 34.61 -2.15
CA ARG A 44 3.21 35.49 -0.98
C ARG A 44 4.59 35.53 -0.33
N LEU A 45 5.53 34.67 -0.73
CA LEU A 45 6.88 34.64 -0.19
C LEU A 45 7.78 35.70 -0.87
N PRO A 46 8.64 36.42 -0.13
CA PRO A 46 9.65 37.29 -0.72
C PRO A 46 10.81 36.51 -1.38
N GLN A 47 10.91 35.20 -1.11
CA GLN A 47 11.85 34.29 -1.77
C GLN A 47 11.51 34.09 -3.26
N ARG A 48 12.55 33.87 -4.08
CA ARG A 48 12.37 33.18 -5.36
C ARG A 48 12.00 31.72 -5.11
N VAL A 49 11.27 31.12 -6.04
CA VAL A 49 10.86 29.72 -5.97
C VAL A 49 11.25 29.01 -7.27
N VAL A 50 11.84 27.82 -7.14
CA VAL A 50 12.02 26.87 -8.25
C VAL A 50 11.10 25.69 -7.99
N TRP A 51 10.04 25.56 -8.78
CA TRP A 51 9.03 24.52 -8.60
C TRP A 51 9.04 23.56 -9.78
N ARG A 52 9.41 22.31 -9.51
CA ARG A 52 9.24 21.24 -10.47
C ARG A 52 7.76 20.84 -10.56
N PHE A 53 7.14 21.15 -11.70
CA PHE A 53 5.71 21.00 -11.94
C PHE A 53 5.46 20.51 -13.38
N SER A 54 4.42 19.71 -13.58
CA SER A 54 3.98 19.26 -14.89
C SER A 54 2.46 19.30 -14.98
N GLY A 55 1.93 19.85 -16.06
CA GLY A 55 0.51 20.12 -16.25
C GLY A 55 0.25 21.57 -16.66
N VAL A 56 -1.00 22.02 -16.53
CA VAL A 56 -1.39 23.41 -16.79
C VAL A 56 -0.92 24.29 -15.63
N PRO A 57 -0.15 25.37 -15.89
CA PRO A 57 0.26 26.32 -14.84
C PRO A 57 -0.96 26.89 -14.09
N PRO A 58 -0.91 27.00 -12.75
CA PRO A 58 -1.98 27.64 -11.97
C PRO A 58 -2.20 29.09 -12.40
N SER A 59 -3.46 29.52 -12.46
CA SER A 59 -3.83 30.88 -12.92
C SER A 59 -3.36 31.99 -11.97
N ASN A 60 -3.12 31.65 -10.71
CA ASN A 60 -2.65 32.55 -9.65
C ASN A 60 -1.14 32.42 -9.36
N LEU A 61 -0.33 31.98 -10.33
CA LEU A 61 1.11 31.83 -10.16
C LEU A 61 1.82 33.18 -9.94
N GLY A 62 2.54 33.31 -8.82
CA GLY A 62 3.34 34.50 -8.50
C GLY A 62 4.58 34.67 -9.39
N ASN A 63 4.96 35.92 -9.65
CA ASN A 63 6.15 36.29 -10.45
C ASN A 63 7.49 35.88 -9.81
N ASN A 64 7.48 35.52 -8.52
CA ASN A 64 8.62 34.96 -7.80
C ASN A 64 8.86 33.48 -8.10
N THR A 65 7.92 32.79 -8.77
CA THR A 65 7.91 31.34 -8.93
C THR A 65 8.19 30.92 -10.38
N LYS A 66 9.24 30.13 -10.57
CA LYS A 66 9.60 29.53 -11.86
C LYS A 66 9.18 28.07 -11.89
N LEU A 67 8.25 27.73 -12.78
CA LEU A 67 7.86 26.35 -13.07
C LEU A 67 8.87 25.71 -14.04
N VAL A 68 9.24 24.46 -13.79
CA VAL A 68 10.13 23.66 -14.65
C VAL A 68 9.71 22.19 -14.66
N ASP A 69 9.88 21.48 -15.78
CA ASP A 69 9.60 20.04 -15.84
C ASP A 69 10.65 19.19 -15.10
N TRP A 70 11.89 19.69 -15.05
CA TRP A 70 13.05 19.05 -14.44
C TRP A 70 13.99 20.09 -13.82
N MET A 71 14.70 19.71 -12.76
CA MET A 71 15.73 20.53 -12.11
C MET A 71 16.80 19.64 -11.45
N PRO A 72 18.04 20.13 -11.27
CA PRO A 72 19.08 19.42 -10.51
C PRO A 72 18.81 19.57 -9.00
N GLN A 73 17.79 18.86 -8.49
CA GLN A 73 17.23 19.03 -7.14
C GLN A 73 18.31 18.94 -6.04
N ASN A 74 19.17 17.91 -6.07
CA ASN A 74 20.23 17.74 -5.09
C ASN A 74 21.22 18.93 -5.07
N ASP A 75 21.58 19.48 -6.23
CA ASP A 75 22.54 20.58 -6.33
C ASP A 75 21.91 21.89 -5.89
N LEU A 76 20.62 22.11 -6.23
CA LEU A 76 19.83 23.22 -5.70
C LEU A 76 19.69 23.14 -4.17
N LEU A 77 19.43 21.95 -3.61
CA LEU A 77 19.40 21.77 -2.15
C LEU A 77 20.77 22.02 -1.50
N GLY A 78 21.87 21.70 -2.20
CA GLY A 78 23.23 22.01 -1.78
C GLY A 78 23.65 23.48 -1.91
N HIS A 79 22.85 24.32 -2.57
CA HIS A 79 23.17 25.72 -2.75
C HIS A 79 23.00 26.52 -1.45
N THR A 80 23.95 27.42 -1.15
CA THR A 80 24.01 28.15 0.13
C THR A 80 22.79 29.06 0.39
N LYS A 81 22.17 29.58 -0.68
CA LYS A 81 20.96 30.42 -0.64
C LYS A 81 19.63 29.64 -0.54
N THR A 82 19.66 28.31 -0.48
CA THR A 82 18.43 27.52 -0.27
C THR A 82 18.01 27.64 1.19
N VAL A 83 16.79 28.13 1.41
CA VAL A 83 16.24 28.39 2.76
C VAL A 83 15.25 27.32 3.22
N ALA A 84 14.47 26.74 2.31
CA ALA A 84 13.50 25.70 2.60
C ALA A 84 13.25 24.78 1.40
N PHE A 85 12.76 23.57 1.68
CA PHE A 85 12.30 22.62 0.67
C PHE A 85 10.84 22.24 0.91
N LEU A 86 9.98 22.44 -0.09
CA LEU A 86 8.58 22.01 -0.08
C LEU A 86 8.48 20.68 -0.82
N SER A 87 8.07 19.62 -0.12
CA SER A 87 8.12 18.26 -0.67
C SER A 87 6.87 17.44 -0.37
N HIS A 88 6.59 16.46 -1.24
CA HIS A 88 5.67 15.37 -0.95
C HIS A 88 6.11 14.41 0.18
N GLY A 89 7.31 14.56 0.76
CA GLY A 89 7.78 13.71 1.87
C GLY A 89 8.40 12.36 1.47
N GLY A 90 8.64 12.10 0.18
CA GLY A 90 9.31 10.90 -0.29
C GLY A 90 10.74 10.76 0.26
N LEU A 91 11.09 9.55 0.72
CA LEU A 91 12.27 9.30 1.55
C LEU A 91 13.61 9.79 0.96
N ASN A 92 13.83 9.61 -0.35
CA ASN A 92 15.05 10.08 -1.02
C ASN A 92 15.17 11.62 -0.99
N SER A 93 14.08 12.34 -1.26
CA SER A 93 14.07 13.81 -1.22
C SER A 93 14.32 14.34 0.20
N ILE A 94 13.88 13.61 1.23
CA ILE A 94 14.17 13.93 2.63
C ILE A 94 15.64 13.64 2.99
N TYR A 95 16.24 12.57 2.44
CA TYR A 95 17.68 12.34 2.58
C TYR A 95 18.52 13.43 1.91
N GLU A 96 18.15 13.91 0.72
CA GLU A 96 18.84 15.04 0.07
C GLU A 96 18.76 16.32 0.92
N ALA A 97 17.56 16.68 1.40
CA ALA A 97 17.37 17.85 2.25
C ALA A 97 18.12 17.74 3.58
N MET A 98 18.12 16.55 4.21
CA MET A 98 18.87 16.29 5.44
C MET A 98 20.38 16.31 5.19
N TYR A 99 20.85 15.74 4.08
CA TYR A 99 22.26 15.80 3.68
C TYR A 99 22.72 17.25 3.54
N HIS A 100 21.94 18.14 2.94
CA HIS A 100 22.32 19.56 2.80
C HIS A 100 21.95 20.46 3.99
N GLY A 101 21.25 19.92 5.00
CA GLY A 101 20.81 20.69 6.17
C GLY A 101 19.79 21.77 5.82
N VAL A 102 18.89 21.47 4.87
CA VAL A 102 17.77 22.32 4.45
C VAL A 102 16.49 21.85 5.16
N PRO A 103 15.76 22.72 5.87
CA PRO A 103 14.53 22.34 6.55
C PRO A 103 13.36 22.19 5.57
N VAL A 104 12.34 21.44 5.98
CA VAL A 104 11.31 20.91 5.06
C VAL A 104 9.90 21.32 5.47
N VAL A 105 9.07 21.73 4.51
CA VAL A 105 7.62 21.66 4.64
C VAL A 105 7.12 20.47 3.82
N GLY A 106 6.45 19.54 4.48
CA GLY A 106 5.98 18.29 3.86
C GLY A 106 4.49 18.29 3.61
N VAL A 107 4.08 17.99 2.38
CA VAL A 107 2.68 17.78 1.99
C VAL A 107 2.52 16.30 1.54
N PRO A 108 2.50 15.34 2.49
CA PRO A 108 2.49 13.91 2.17
C PRO A 108 1.18 13.49 1.51
N LEU A 109 1.27 12.90 0.31
CA LEU A 109 0.09 12.55 -0.50
C LEU A 109 -0.44 11.14 -0.25
N PHE A 110 0.43 10.13 -0.12
CA PHE A 110 0.09 8.71 0.02
C PHE A 110 1.24 7.92 0.66
N GLY A 111 0.99 6.67 1.07
CA GLY A 111 2.03 5.71 1.44
C GLY A 111 2.88 6.11 2.65
N ASP A 112 4.17 5.78 2.58
CA ASP A 112 5.21 6.01 3.59
C ASP A 112 5.62 7.48 3.74
N HIS A 113 5.11 8.37 2.89
CA HIS A 113 5.39 9.81 2.95
C HIS A 113 4.92 10.44 4.28
N TYR A 114 3.77 9.99 4.81
CA TYR A 114 3.23 10.45 6.09
C TYR A 114 4.16 10.08 7.25
N ASP A 115 4.55 8.81 7.33
CA ASP A 115 5.45 8.26 8.33
C ASP A 115 6.85 8.91 8.27
N THR A 116 7.34 9.19 7.07
CA THR A 116 8.57 9.96 6.85
C THR A 116 8.44 11.41 7.35
N MET A 117 7.34 12.10 7.04
CA MET A 117 7.14 13.47 7.53
C MET A 117 6.90 13.55 9.04
N THR A 118 6.23 12.57 9.65
CA THR A 118 6.13 12.45 11.11
C THR A 118 7.51 12.37 11.77
N ARG A 119 8.48 11.66 11.17
CA ARG A 119 9.88 11.64 11.66
C ARG A 119 10.61 12.97 11.47
N VAL A 120 10.37 13.68 10.36
CA VAL A 120 10.99 15.00 10.09
C VAL A 120 10.52 16.03 11.12
N GLU A 121 9.22 16.05 11.40
CA GLU A 121 8.58 16.92 12.38
C GLU A 121 9.01 16.58 13.81
N ALA A 122 8.97 15.30 14.20
CA ALA A 122 9.43 14.83 15.52
C ALA A 122 10.93 15.10 15.78
N LYS A 123 11.74 15.24 14.73
CA LYS A 123 13.16 15.63 14.84
C LYS A 123 13.36 17.16 14.87
N GLY A 124 12.31 17.96 14.63
CA GLY A 124 12.35 19.41 14.59
C GLY A 124 12.94 19.99 13.30
N MET A 125 13.01 19.22 12.21
CA MET A 125 13.61 19.64 10.94
C MET A 125 12.59 20.26 9.97
N GLY A 126 11.30 20.13 10.25
CA GLY A 126 10.25 20.57 9.35
C GLY A 126 8.85 20.48 9.94
N ILE A 127 7.86 20.81 9.11
CA ILE A 127 6.43 20.82 9.45
C ILE A 127 5.67 19.93 8.47
N MET A 128 4.70 19.15 8.94
CA MET A 128 3.80 18.34 8.11
C MET A 128 2.45 19.05 7.90
N VAL A 129 2.08 19.29 6.65
CA VAL A 129 0.80 19.91 6.25
C VAL A 129 -0.08 18.87 5.54
N HIS A 130 -1.30 18.68 6.03
CA HIS A 130 -2.19 17.63 5.52
C HIS A 130 -2.98 18.09 4.28
N TRP A 131 -2.58 17.64 3.08
CA TRP A 131 -3.14 18.08 1.79
C TRP A 131 -4.67 18.13 1.70
N LYS A 132 -5.39 17.18 2.32
CA LYS A 132 -6.87 17.12 2.28
C LYS A 132 -7.56 18.29 2.97
N ARG A 133 -6.93 18.89 3.97
CA ARG A 133 -7.48 20.00 4.76
C ARG A 133 -6.70 21.31 4.56
N MET A 134 -5.58 21.26 3.84
CA MET A 134 -4.68 22.41 3.73
C MET A 134 -5.39 23.60 3.07
N THR A 135 -5.16 24.75 3.68
CA THR A 135 -5.48 26.06 3.10
C THR A 135 -4.22 26.71 2.55
N GLU A 136 -4.38 27.72 1.70
CA GLU A 136 -3.26 28.57 1.28
C GLU A 136 -2.55 29.21 2.51
N GLU A 137 -3.34 29.66 3.49
CA GLU A 137 -2.82 30.27 4.71
C GLU A 137 -2.02 29.30 5.57
N GLU A 138 -2.52 28.07 5.81
CA GLU A 138 -1.80 27.03 6.58
C GLU A 138 -0.45 26.70 5.92
N LEU A 139 -0.43 26.59 4.59
CA LEU A 139 0.80 26.34 3.84
C LEU A 139 1.77 27.54 3.87
N TYR A 140 1.27 28.76 3.70
CA TYR A 140 2.07 29.98 3.81
C TYR A 140 2.69 30.10 5.21
N GLN A 141 1.91 29.89 6.27
CA GLN A 141 2.41 29.96 7.65
C GLN A 141 3.44 28.86 7.96
N ALA A 142 3.27 27.65 7.42
CA ALA A 142 4.26 26.58 7.55
C ALA A 142 5.59 26.95 6.86
N LEU A 143 5.55 27.47 5.63
CA LEU A 143 6.73 27.92 4.89
C LEU A 143 7.41 29.11 5.59
N ASN A 144 6.64 30.12 5.97
CA ASN A 144 7.11 31.29 6.71
C ASN A 144 7.77 30.90 8.05
N SER A 145 7.18 29.94 8.77
CA SER A 145 7.74 29.40 10.02
C SER A 145 9.06 28.68 9.79
N VAL A 146 9.15 27.80 8.79
CA VAL A 146 10.37 27.04 8.47
C VAL A 146 11.50 27.95 7.98
N ILE A 147 11.19 29.02 7.24
CA ILE A 147 12.17 29.98 6.72
C ILE A 147 12.68 30.90 7.82
N ASN A 148 11.79 31.48 8.64
CA ASN A 148 12.16 32.55 9.58
C ASN A 148 12.49 32.06 11.00
N ASN A 149 12.01 30.88 11.43
CA ASN A 149 12.42 30.30 12.71
C ASN A 149 13.70 29.47 12.54
N SER A 150 14.83 30.06 12.95
CA SER A 150 16.17 29.48 12.82
C SER A 150 16.32 28.09 13.48
N SER A 151 15.45 27.72 14.43
CA SER A 151 15.48 26.39 15.05
C SER A 151 15.35 25.26 14.02
N TYR A 152 14.47 25.38 13.00
CA TYR A 152 14.34 24.36 11.96
C TYR A 152 15.65 24.19 11.17
N ARG A 153 16.32 25.29 10.81
CA ARG A 153 17.60 25.25 10.10
C ARG A 153 18.72 24.67 10.97
N GLN A 154 18.79 25.05 12.25
CA GLN A 154 19.76 24.48 13.20
C GLN A 154 19.55 22.97 13.39
N ARG A 155 18.30 22.52 13.53
CA ARG A 155 17.96 21.08 13.61
C ARG A 155 18.31 20.34 12.33
N ALA A 156 18.03 20.92 11.16
CA ALA A 156 18.44 20.35 9.87
C ALA A 156 19.97 20.23 9.76
N GLN A 157 20.74 21.22 10.23
CA GLN A 157 22.21 21.19 10.26
C GLN A 157 22.76 20.14 11.22
N VAL A 158 22.17 19.96 12.41
CA VAL A 158 22.55 18.89 13.35
C VAL A 158 22.26 17.50 12.77
N LEU A 159 21.14 17.33 12.07
CA LEU A 159 20.85 16.06 11.38
C LEU A 159 21.77 15.84 10.17
N SER A 160 22.16 16.90 9.47
CA SER A 160 23.15 16.86 8.38
C SER A 160 24.51 16.37 8.87
N SER A 161 25.01 16.90 10.00
CA SER A 161 26.28 16.45 10.57
C SER A 161 26.21 15.00 11.04
N ILE A 162 25.16 14.59 11.75
CA ILE A 162 24.94 13.19 12.17
C ILE A 162 24.82 12.25 10.95
N HIS A 163 24.17 12.68 9.87
CA HIS A 163 24.00 11.85 8.67
C HIS A 163 25.32 11.69 7.89
N LYS A 164 26.12 12.76 7.80
CA LYS A 164 27.44 12.77 7.15
C LYS A 164 28.52 12.11 7.99
N ASP A 165 28.40 12.11 9.31
CA ASP A 165 29.29 11.38 10.21
C ASP A 165 29.13 9.88 10.00
N GLN A 166 30.15 9.28 9.38
CA GLN A 166 30.13 7.93 8.87
C GLN A 166 31.54 7.33 8.97
N PRO A 167 31.71 6.02 9.26
CA PRO A 167 33.02 5.39 9.47
C PRO A 167 34.03 5.42 8.30
N GLY A 168 33.66 6.02 7.16
CA GLY A 168 34.52 6.15 6.00
C GLY A 168 33.77 6.59 4.74
N HIS A 169 34.50 7.11 3.77
CA HIS A 169 33.96 7.60 2.50
C HIS A 169 33.10 6.53 1.80
N PRO A 170 31.92 6.88 1.22
CA PRO A 170 31.00 5.89 0.66
C PRO A 170 31.62 4.96 -0.39
N VAL A 171 32.49 5.50 -1.27
CA VAL A 171 33.20 4.72 -2.30
C VAL A 171 34.12 3.68 -1.66
N THR A 172 34.93 4.05 -0.67
CA THR A 172 35.83 3.13 0.04
C THR A 172 35.05 2.02 0.75
N ARG A 173 33.88 2.37 1.31
CA ARG A 173 32.98 1.40 1.96
C ARG A 173 32.36 0.43 0.97
N ALA A 174 31.97 0.90 -0.22
CA ALA A 174 31.49 0.04 -1.30
C ALA A 174 32.60 -0.94 -1.77
N VAL A 175 33.83 -0.45 -1.98
CA VAL A 175 34.99 -1.28 -2.30
C VAL A 175 35.25 -2.33 -1.22
N TYR A 176 35.16 -1.95 0.07
CA TYR A 176 35.29 -2.87 1.19
C TYR A 176 34.25 -4.01 1.13
N TRP A 177 32.97 -3.69 0.93
CA TRP A 177 31.89 -4.69 0.88
C TRP A 177 31.96 -5.60 -0.35
N ILE A 178 32.30 -5.06 -1.53
CA ILE A 178 32.56 -5.86 -2.73
C ILE A 178 33.71 -6.85 -2.46
N SER A 179 34.82 -6.35 -1.89
CA SER A 179 35.97 -7.18 -1.54
C SER A 179 35.63 -8.22 -0.46
N TYR A 180 34.76 -7.89 0.49
CA TYR A 180 34.27 -8.83 1.52
C TYR A 180 33.49 -9.98 0.87
N ILE A 181 32.56 -9.68 -0.04
CA ILE A 181 31.78 -10.70 -0.77
C ILE A 181 32.70 -11.62 -1.57
N LEU A 182 33.74 -11.08 -2.23
CA LEU A 182 34.73 -11.88 -2.96
C LEU A 182 35.57 -12.78 -2.03
N ARG A 183 36.09 -12.25 -0.91
CA ARG A 183 36.86 -13.02 0.08
C ARG A 183 36.06 -14.15 0.74
N HIS A 184 34.74 -14.00 0.85
CA HIS A 184 33.85 -14.98 1.47
C HIS A 184 32.98 -15.73 0.44
N HIS A 185 33.47 -15.87 -0.80
CA HIS A 185 32.86 -16.69 -1.87
C HIS A 185 31.35 -16.44 -2.07
N GLY A 186 30.94 -15.17 -2.07
CA GLY A 186 29.54 -14.74 -2.20
C GLY A 186 28.84 -14.40 -0.88
N ALA A 187 29.54 -14.50 0.26
CA ALA A 187 29.06 -14.15 1.61
C ALA A 187 27.67 -14.74 1.93
N ILE A 188 27.53 -16.06 1.76
CA ILE A 188 26.26 -16.78 1.88
C ILE A 188 25.57 -16.53 3.24
N HIS A 189 26.35 -16.37 4.31
CA HIS A 189 25.88 -16.05 5.67
C HIS A 189 25.24 -14.66 5.83
N LEU A 190 25.43 -13.74 4.86
CA LEU A 190 24.75 -12.44 4.83
C LEU A 190 23.50 -12.44 3.92
N ARG A 191 23.23 -13.53 3.19
CA ARG A 191 22.06 -13.63 2.32
C ARG A 191 20.83 -13.97 3.17
N SER A 192 19.71 -13.30 2.91
CA SER A 192 18.45 -13.60 3.58
C SER A 192 18.03 -15.06 3.32
N SER A 193 17.62 -15.76 4.38
CA SER A 193 17.13 -17.15 4.29
C SER A 193 15.93 -17.31 3.35
N VAL A 194 15.22 -16.23 3.02
CA VAL A 194 14.15 -16.19 2.00
C VAL A 194 14.57 -16.85 0.68
N TYR A 195 15.82 -16.70 0.24
CA TYR A 195 16.32 -17.34 -0.99
C TYR A 195 16.50 -18.87 -0.91
N THR A 196 16.38 -19.45 0.29
CA THR A 196 16.43 -20.90 0.53
C THR A 196 15.07 -21.51 0.86
N VAL A 197 14.03 -20.67 1.06
CA VAL A 197 12.68 -21.12 1.39
C VAL A 197 11.96 -21.64 0.13
N PRO A 198 11.39 -22.87 0.14
CA PRO A 198 10.58 -23.38 -0.96
C PRO A 198 9.37 -22.51 -1.27
N THR A 199 8.98 -22.44 -2.54
CA THR A 199 7.88 -21.60 -3.04
C THR A 199 6.56 -21.77 -2.27
N TYR A 200 6.26 -22.98 -1.79
CA TYR A 200 5.03 -23.25 -1.03
C TYR A 200 5.04 -22.63 0.38
N GLN A 201 6.19 -22.60 1.07
CA GLN A 201 6.36 -21.88 2.33
C GLN A 201 6.38 -20.37 2.12
N TYR A 202 7.03 -19.90 1.04
CA TYR A 202 7.07 -18.48 0.70
C TYR A 202 5.67 -17.89 0.49
N PHE A 203 4.76 -18.65 -0.15
CA PHE A 203 3.34 -18.28 -0.31
C PHE A 203 2.42 -18.81 0.80
N LEU A 204 2.97 -19.35 1.90
CA LEU A 204 2.22 -19.85 3.06
C LEU A 204 1.15 -20.91 2.72
N LEU A 205 1.34 -21.68 1.65
CA LEU A 205 0.37 -22.68 1.17
C LEU A 205 0.20 -23.85 2.16
N ASP A 206 1.27 -24.17 2.89
CA ASP A 206 1.27 -25.12 4.00
C ASP A 206 0.42 -24.62 5.18
N VAL A 207 0.56 -23.34 5.55
CA VAL A 207 -0.27 -22.70 6.58
C VAL A 207 -1.74 -22.65 6.15
N VAL A 208 -2.02 -22.27 4.90
CA VAL A 208 -3.39 -22.26 4.34
C VAL A 208 -4.01 -23.66 4.37
N LEU A 209 -3.25 -24.70 4.03
CA LEU A 209 -3.72 -26.09 4.08
C LEU A 209 -4.04 -26.54 5.51
N VAL A 210 -3.16 -26.25 6.48
CA VAL A 210 -3.38 -26.60 7.91
C VAL A 210 -4.60 -25.88 8.48
N VAL A 211 -4.72 -24.56 8.24
CA VAL A 211 -5.87 -23.76 8.71
C VAL A 211 -7.17 -24.21 8.03
N GLY A 212 -7.15 -24.44 6.71
CA GLY A 212 -8.31 -24.93 5.95
C GLY A 212 -8.78 -26.31 6.41
N ALA A 213 -7.86 -27.24 6.65
CA ALA A 213 -8.17 -28.57 7.21
C ALA A 213 -8.76 -28.48 8.62
N GLY A 214 -8.23 -27.60 9.48
CA GLY A 214 -8.76 -27.34 10.82
C GLY A 214 -10.20 -26.80 10.79
N LEU A 215 -10.46 -25.79 9.95
CA LEU A 215 -11.81 -25.23 9.75
C LEU A 215 -12.80 -26.27 9.18
N ALA A 216 -12.36 -27.09 8.22
CA ALA A 216 -13.18 -28.17 7.67
C ALA A 216 -13.52 -29.23 8.72
N LEU A 217 -12.56 -29.61 9.58
CA LEU A 217 -12.79 -30.55 10.69
C LEU A 217 -13.78 -29.98 11.71
N ILE A 218 -13.62 -28.71 12.10
CA ILE A 218 -14.55 -28.01 13.00
C ILE A 218 -15.97 -27.98 12.41
N GLY A 219 -16.11 -27.61 11.14
CA GLY A 219 -17.38 -27.63 10.42
C GLY A 219 -18.02 -29.02 10.34
N TYR A 220 -17.21 -30.06 10.09
CA TYR A 220 -17.67 -31.45 10.10
C TYR A 220 -18.16 -31.90 11.49
N LEU A 221 -17.46 -31.53 12.56
CA LEU A 221 -17.88 -31.83 13.93
C LEU A 221 -19.20 -31.14 14.28
N PHE A 222 -19.36 -29.85 13.95
CA PHE A 222 -20.63 -29.14 14.12
C PHE A 222 -21.78 -29.77 13.31
N TYR A 223 -21.53 -30.16 12.06
CA TYR A 223 -22.52 -30.87 11.23
C TYR A 223 -22.95 -32.20 11.87
N ARG A 224 -22.01 -33.00 12.37
CA ARG A 224 -22.28 -34.29 13.04
C ARG A 224 -23.05 -34.10 14.34
N ILE A 225 -22.67 -33.13 15.18
CA ILE A 225 -23.38 -32.80 16.42
C ILE A 225 -24.80 -32.32 16.11
N GLY A 226 -24.98 -31.40 15.15
CA GLY A 226 -26.30 -30.92 14.71
C GLY A 226 -27.17 -31.99 14.06
N GLY A 227 -26.57 -33.03 13.46
CA GLY A 227 -27.26 -34.23 12.99
C GLY A 227 -27.74 -35.13 14.13
N LEU A 228 -26.88 -35.36 15.13
CA LEU A 228 -27.20 -36.15 16.33
C LEU A 228 -28.27 -35.49 17.21
N LEU A 229 -28.25 -34.15 17.32
CA LEU A 229 -29.30 -33.40 18.02
C LEU A 229 -30.64 -33.52 17.28
N ARG A 230 -30.65 -33.38 15.94
CA ARG A 230 -31.86 -33.55 15.12
C ARG A 230 -32.43 -34.97 15.17
N SER A 231 -31.59 -36.01 15.20
CA SER A 231 -32.09 -37.38 15.34
C SER A 231 -32.65 -37.66 16.74
N ARG A 232 -32.04 -37.11 17.80
CA ARG A 232 -32.59 -37.22 19.17
C ARG A 232 -33.94 -36.52 19.32
N VAL A 233 -34.12 -35.33 18.76
CA VAL A 233 -35.42 -34.62 18.80
C VAL A 233 -36.51 -35.45 18.09
N LYS A 234 -36.24 -35.97 16.89
CA LYS A 234 -37.20 -36.83 16.17
C LYS A 234 -37.55 -38.13 16.92
N VAL A 235 -36.59 -38.75 17.58
CA VAL A 235 -36.83 -39.96 18.40
C VAL A 235 -37.67 -39.63 19.63
N GLN A 236 -37.56 -38.42 20.19
CA GLN A 236 -38.37 -37.99 21.32
C GLN A 236 -39.79 -37.58 20.91
N GLU A 237 -39.98 -37.01 19.71
CA GLU A 237 -41.32 -36.81 19.10
C GLU A 237 -42.02 -38.16 18.86
N TRP A 238 -41.36 -39.14 18.24
CA TRP A 238 -41.93 -40.49 18.03
C TRP A 238 -42.05 -41.33 19.32
N GLY A 239 -41.30 -41.02 20.37
CA GLY A 239 -41.42 -41.66 21.69
C GLY A 239 -42.55 -41.11 22.55
N GLY A 240 -43.15 -39.98 22.19
CA GLY A 240 -44.19 -39.30 22.97
C GLY A 240 -45.63 -39.77 22.68
N GLU A 241 -45.85 -40.59 21.65
CA GLU A 241 -47.19 -40.87 21.10
C GLU A 241 -47.71 -42.30 21.36
N VAL A 242 -47.27 -42.98 22.43
CA VAL A 242 -47.83 -44.30 22.82
C VAL A 242 -47.93 -44.51 24.34
N THR A 243 -48.87 -43.83 25.03
CA THR A 243 -49.46 -44.31 26.31
C THR A 243 -50.85 -43.71 26.59
N HIS A 244 -51.93 -44.37 26.12
CA HIS A 244 -53.33 -44.39 26.61
C HIS A 244 -54.15 -45.18 25.55
N GLY A 245 -55.08 -46.11 25.80
CA GLY A 245 -55.50 -46.77 27.04
C GLY A 245 -56.97 -47.28 26.97
N HIS A 246 -57.17 -48.62 26.93
CA HIS A 246 -58.42 -49.39 27.21
C HIS A 246 -59.58 -49.49 26.17
N GLY A 247 -60.27 -50.66 26.19
CA GLY A 247 -61.53 -51.01 25.49
C GLY A 247 -61.34 -51.92 24.26
N ASP A 248 -61.30 -53.25 24.37
CA ASP A 248 -62.42 -54.24 24.48
C ASP A 248 -63.21 -54.48 23.18
N GLY A 249 -63.55 -55.75 22.86
CA GLY A 249 -64.45 -56.13 21.75
C GLY A 249 -63.95 -57.13 20.69
N SER A 250 -64.17 -58.43 20.93
CA SER A 250 -64.63 -59.51 20.00
C SER A 250 -64.13 -59.64 18.53
N ASP A 251 -63.54 -60.82 18.25
CA ASP A 251 -63.83 -61.80 17.18
C ASP A 251 -64.00 -61.47 15.66
N ASP A 252 -63.43 -62.41 14.89
CA ASP A 252 -63.92 -63.04 13.64
C ASP A 252 -63.47 -62.58 12.21
N LYS A 253 -62.86 -63.55 11.51
CA LYS A 253 -62.92 -63.93 10.07
C LYS A 253 -62.69 -62.92 8.92
N ALA A 254 -61.56 -63.14 8.24
CA ALA A 254 -61.40 -63.67 6.86
C ALA A 254 -62.17 -63.11 5.62
N ASN A 255 -61.48 -63.18 4.47
CA ASN A 255 -61.93 -62.97 3.06
C ASN A 255 -62.14 -61.48 2.64
N GLY A 256 -62.03 -61.08 1.37
CA GLY A 256 -61.86 -61.82 0.11
C GLY A 256 -61.42 -60.95 -1.08
N HIS A 257 -61.69 -61.39 -2.31
CA HIS A 257 -60.97 -61.02 -3.55
C HIS A 257 -61.62 -59.92 -4.44
N CYS A 258 -60.80 -59.37 -5.36
CA CYS A 258 -61.13 -58.78 -6.68
C CYS A 258 -61.92 -57.46 -6.82
N HIS A 259 -61.39 -56.54 -7.65
CA HIS A 259 -61.88 -56.35 -9.04
C HIS A 259 -60.87 -55.59 -9.93
N SER A 260 -61.02 -55.70 -11.25
CA SER A 260 -60.14 -55.17 -12.30
C SER A 260 -60.77 -54.03 -13.13
N ASN A 261 -59.99 -53.53 -14.11
CA ASN A 261 -60.33 -52.60 -15.21
C ASN A 261 -59.96 -51.12 -14.93
N GLY A 262 -59.30 -50.38 -15.82
CA GLY A 262 -58.63 -50.76 -17.08
C GLY A 262 -58.42 -49.56 -18.01
N ALA A 263 -57.19 -49.34 -18.52
CA ALA A 263 -56.89 -48.37 -19.59
C ALA A 263 -55.56 -48.70 -20.32
N VAL A 264 -55.52 -48.48 -21.64
CA VAL A 264 -54.45 -48.83 -22.60
C VAL A 264 -54.37 -47.71 -23.67
N ALA A 265 -53.32 -47.43 -24.45
CA ALA A 265 -52.04 -48.09 -24.78
C ALA A 265 -50.99 -46.98 -25.18
N ASN A 266 -49.86 -47.13 -25.91
CA ASN A 266 -49.24 -48.25 -26.64
C ASN A 266 -47.73 -47.98 -26.94
N GLY A 267 -46.87 -49.01 -26.89
CA GLY A 267 -45.58 -49.06 -27.60
C GLY A 267 -44.40 -48.22 -27.04
N ARG A 268 -43.12 -48.58 -27.25
CA ARG A 268 -42.51 -49.75 -27.93
C ARG A 268 -41.27 -50.25 -27.18
N HIS A 269 -40.87 -51.48 -27.49
CA HIS A 269 -39.84 -52.27 -26.80
C HIS A 269 -38.43 -52.17 -27.44
N LYS A 270 -37.37 -52.37 -26.61
CA LYS A 270 -36.18 -53.26 -26.74
C LYS A 270 -35.50 -53.42 -28.14
N ARG A 271 -34.18 -53.67 -28.29
CA ARG A 271 -33.16 -54.28 -27.40
C ARG A 271 -31.72 -54.10 -27.98
N ASN A 272 -30.71 -54.08 -27.09
CA ASN A 272 -29.35 -54.65 -27.18
C ASN A 272 -28.46 -54.57 -28.46
N GLY A 273 -27.19 -54.20 -28.26
CA GLY A 273 -26.06 -54.58 -29.14
C GLY A 273 -24.75 -53.83 -28.86
N ALA A 274 -23.82 -54.43 -28.11
CA ALA A 274 -22.41 -53.99 -28.00
C ALA A 274 -21.55 -54.83 -28.98
N PRO A 275 -20.31 -54.46 -29.39
CA PRO A 275 -19.17 -54.27 -28.48
C PRO A 275 -18.12 -53.19 -28.88
N VAL A 276 -17.00 -53.19 -28.15
CA VAL A 276 -15.89 -52.20 -28.14
C VAL A 276 -14.81 -52.46 -29.21
N LYS A 277 -14.28 -51.42 -29.89
CA LYS A 277 -12.83 -51.07 -30.01
C LYS A 277 -12.53 -49.93 -31.02
N ASN A 278 -11.46 -49.16 -30.69
CA ASN A 278 -10.46 -48.44 -31.51
C ASN A 278 -10.82 -47.99 -32.96
N ASP A 279 -10.43 -46.81 -33.47
CA ASP A 279 -9.09 -46.20 -33.49
C ASP A 279 -9.11 -44.79 -34.15
N LYS A 280 -8.01 -44.04 -33.99
CA LYS A 280 -7.56 -42.79 -34.66
C LYS A 280 -8.38 -42.17 -35.82
N LYS A 281 -8.51 -40.83 -35.78
CA LYS A 281 -7.68 -39.91 -36.61
C LYS A 281 -7.78 -38.43 -36.22
N MET A 282 -6.65 -37.72 -36.38
CA MET A 282 -6.58 -36.26 -36.35
C MET A 282 -7.18 -35.65 -37.61
N LYS A 283 -7.84 -34.50 -37.49
CA LYS A 283 -7.35 -33.23 -38.05
C LYS A 283 -7.92 -32.06 -37.24
#